data_AF-A0A6M1Z9M2-F1
#
_entry.id   AF-A0A6M1Z9M2-F1
#
_cell.length_a   1.000
_cell.length_b   1.000
_cell.length_c   1.000
_cell.angle_alpha   90.00
_cell.angle_beta   90.00
_cell.angle_gamma   90.00
#
_symmetry.space_group_name_H-M   'P 1'
#
loop_
_entity.id
_entity.type
_entity.pdbx_description
1 polymer ?
#
loop_
_entity_poly.entity_id
_entity_poly.type
_entity_poly.pdbx_seq_one_letter_code
_entity_poly.pdbx_strand_id
1 'polypeptide(L)'
;MLEKKTRLGIFILMLSMAPLMSGAVVPTQILIKSLNVEPAEDELVTIEKLLRATKKQLEVQEQLKILINRFNEEKELFVKGAKSKLHARYMISTAAHIDHKIRQHGMEPLFASDFLEELALFTAIGKKERVDVRNQIR
;
A
#
# COMPACT_ATOMS: atom_id res chain seq x y z
N MET A 1 13.18 -25.95 48.90
CA MET A 1 11.99 -26.60 48.31
C MET A 1 11.49 -25.71 47.19
N LEU A 2 11.61 -26.16 45.95
CA LEU A 2 11.15 -25.48 44.74
C LEU A 2 9.63 -25.58 44.64
N GLU A 3 8.94 -24.47 44.39
CA GLU A 3 7.75 -24.49 43.55
C GLU A 3 7.85 -23.41 42.46
N LYS A 4 8.07 -23.89 41.22
CA LYS A 4 7.77 -23.15 39.99
C LYS A 4 6.26 -23.23 39.78
N LYS A 5 5.58 -22.10 39.58
CA LYS A 5 4.28 -22.07 38.87
C LYS A 5 4.24 -20.89 37.89
N THR A 6 4.59 -21.21 36.66
CA THR A 6 4.35 -20.46 35.43
C THR A 6 2.84 -20.41 35.14
N ARG A 7 2.28 -19.22 34.93
CA ARG A 7 1.02 -18.97 34.20
C ARG A 7 1.15 -17.57 33.57
N LEU A 8 1.61 -17.43 32.33
CA LEU A 8 0.83 -17.52 31.07
C LEU A 8 -0.55 -16.86 31.21
N GLY A 9 -0.65 -15.60 30.79
CA GLY A 9 -1.87 -14.79 30.76
C GLY A 9 -1.95 -13.94 29.49
N ILE A 10 -2.26 -14.62 28.38
CA ILE A 10 -3.09 -14.20 27.24
C ILE A 10 -3.14 -12.68 26.95
N PHE A 11 -2.42 -12.24 25.92
CA PHE A 11 -2.72 -11.00 25.19
C PHE A 11 -4.03 -11.21 24.41
N ILE A 12 -5.09 -10.52 24.81
CA ILE A 12 -6.34 -10.47 24.04
C ILE A 12 -6.09 -9.56 22.83
N LEU A 13 -5.93 -10.17 21.67
CA LEU A 13 -6.02 -9.48 20.39
C LEU A 13 -7.51 -9.20 20.13
N MET A 14 -7.94 -7.96 20.36
CA MET A 14 -9.25 -7.47 19.93
C MET A 14 -9.30 -7.48 18.39
N LEU A 15 -9.81 -8.56 17.80
CA LEU A 15 -10.35 -8.53 16.44
C LEU A 15 -11.65 -7.73 16.48
N SER A 16 -11.57 -6.41 16.32
CA SER A 16 -12.73 -5.61 15.95
C SER A 16 -13.14 -5.99 14.54
N MET A 17 -14.19 -6.79 14.41
CA MET A 17 -14.90 -6.93 13.14
C MET A 17 -15.59 -5.61 12.86
N ALA A 18 -14.96 -4.76 12.04
CA ALA A 18 -15.64 -3.62 11.46
C ALA A 18 -16.63 -4.13 10.40
N PRO A 19 -17.90 -3.69 10.41
CA PRO A 19 -18.82 -3.98 9.32
C PRO A 19 -18.30 -3.28 8.05
N LEU A 20 -17.95 -4.09 7.04
CA LEU A 20 -17.67 -3.66 5.66
C LEU A 20 -18.98 -3.15 5.03
N MET A 21 -19.35 -1.91 5.36
CA MET A 21 -20.29 -1.11 4.60
C MET A 21 -19.57 0.17 4.16
N SER A 22 -18.46 0.00 3.44
CA SER A 22 -17.92 1.06 2.60
C SER A 22 -18.59 0.91 1.23
N GLY A 23 -19.76 1.52 1.09
CA GLY A 23 -20.22 1.89 -0.24
C GLY A 23 -19.15 2.81 -0.80
N ALA A 24 -18.40 2.32 -1.79
CA ALA A 24 -17.39 3.11 -2.47
C ALA A 24 -18.08 4.26 -3.20
N VAL A 25 -18.34 5.35 -2.48
CA VAL A 25 -18.61 6.65 -3.08
C VAL A 25 -17.26 7.09 -3.62
N VAL A 26 -16.89 6.60 -4.81
CA VAL A 26 -15.75 7.12 -5.54
C VAL A 26 -16.10 8.58 -5.84
N PRO A 27 -15.43 9.57 -5.22
CA PRO A 27 -15.76 10.96 -5.48
C PRO A 27 -15.36 11.25 -6.92
N THR A 28 -16.35 11.51 -7.78
CA THR A 28 -16.18 11.83 -9.21
C THR A 28 -15.21 12.99 -9.45
N GLN A 29 -14.99 13.83 -8.44
CA GLN A 29 -14.06 14.97 -8.47
C GLN A 29 -12.58 14.57 -8.45
N ILE A 30 -12.22 13.36 -8.00
CA ILE A 30 -10.81 12.90 -7.97
C ILE A 30 -10.33 12.54 -9.38
N LEU A 31 -11.19 11.90 -10.18
CA LEU A 31 -10.88 11.52 -11.56
C LEU A 31 -10.63 12.75 -12.44
N ILE A 32 -11.40 13.83 -12.28
CA ILE A 32 -11.27 15.02 -13.13
C ILE A 32 -9.99 15.80 -12.81
N LYS A 33 -9.61 15.92 -11.53
CA LYS A 33 -8.35 16.59 -11.14
C LYS A 33 -7.09 15.80 -11.53
N SER A 34 -7.16 14.47 -11.57
CA SER A 34 -5.98 13.65 -11.89
C SER A 34 -5.67 13.58 -13.39
N LEU A 35 -6.63 13.84 -14.26
CA LEU A 35 -6.44 13.67 -15.71
C LEU A 35 -5.76 14.87 -16.38
N ASN A 36 -5.77 16.06 -15.74
CA ASN A 36 -5.12 17.31 -16.20
C ASN A 36 -5.18 17.51 -17.73
N VAL A 37 -6.36 17.30 -18.32
CA VAL A 37 -6.57 17.42 -19.76
C VAL A 37 -6.98 18.86 -20.07
N GLU A 38 -6.12 19.58 -20.79
CA GLU A 38 -6.47 20.90 -21.33
C GLU A 38 -7.49 20.76 -22.47
N PRO A 39 -8.56 21.56 -22.48
CA PRO A 39 -9.53 21.60 -23.57
C PRO A 39 -8.81 21.93 -24.88
N ALA A 40 -9.10 21.17 -25.93
CA ALA A 40 -8.72 21.56 -27.30
C ALA A 40 -9.85 22.38 -27.93
N GLU A 41 -9.54 23.09 -29.02
CA GLU A 41 -10.56 23.78 -29.83
C GLU A 41 -11.58 22.81 -30.46
N ASP A 42 -11.23 21.53 -30.56
CA ASP A 42 -12.07 20.44 -31.05
C ASP A 42 -12.48 19.52 -29.88
N GLU A 43 -13.80 19.35 -29.70
CA GLU A 43 -14.37 18.48 -28.68
C GLU A 43 -13.97 17.01 -28.87
N LEU A 44 -13.87 16.51 -30.11
CA LEU A 44 -13.43 15.14 -30.38
C LEU A 44 -11.99 14.93 -29.93
N VAL A 45 -11.11 15.89 -30.19
CA VAL A 45 -9.72 15.85 -29.72
C VAL A 45 -9.65 15.86 -28.19
N THR A 46 -10.51 16.65 -27.55
CA THR A 46 -10.63 16.67 -26.09
C THR A 46 -11.08 15.32 -25.53
N ILE A 47 -12.09 14.69 -26.15
CA ILE A 47 -12.57 13.35 -25.78
C ILE A 47 -11.46 12.32 -25.95
N GLU A 48 -10.70 12.36 -27.05
CA GLU A 48 -9.56 11.45 -27.23
C GLU A 48 -8.49 11.59 -26.15
N LYS A 49 -8.15 12.82 -25.76
CA LYS A 49 -7.21 13.06 -24.66
C LYS A 49 -7.73 12.46 -23.35
N LEU A 50 -9.02 12.65 -23.03
CA LEU A 50 -9.65 12.08 -21.84
C LEU A 50 -9.64 10.55 -21.86
N LEU A 51 -9.95 9.92 -22.99
CA LEU A 51 -9.89 8.47 -23.14
C LEU A 51 -8.47 7.94 -22.90
N ARG A 52 -7.45 8.56 -23.50
CA ARG A 52 -6.06 8.15 -23.30
C ARG A 52 -5.61 8.31 -21.85
N ALA A 53 -5.96 9.42 -21.21
CA ALA A 53 -5.60 9.68 -19.82
C ALA A 53 -6.30 8.68 -18.88
N THR A 54 -7.59 8.38 -19.12
CA THR A 54 -8.35 7.38 -18.36
C THR A 54 -7.74 5.99 -18.50
N LYS A 55 -7.36 5.61 -19.72
CA LYS A 55 -6.72 4.31 -19.99
C LYS A 55 -5.40 4.15 -19.24
N LYS A 56 -4.56 5.19 -19.23
CA LYS A 56 -3.31 5.20 -18.44
C LYS A 56 -3.59 5.08 -16.94
N GLN A 57 -4.61 5.78 -16.44
CA GLN A 57 -4.96 5.72 -15.02
C GLN A 57 -5.47 4.32 -14.62
N LEU A 58 -6.25 3.67 -15.50
CA LEU A 58 -6.70 2.29 -15.32
C LEU A 58 -5.50 1.32 -15.26
N GLU A 59 -4.53 1.44 -16.18
CA GLU A 59 -3.31 0.63 -16.18
C GLU A 59 -2.53 0.76 -14.86
N VAL A 60 -2.44 1.98 -14.30
CA VAL A 60 -1.80 2.21 -12.99
C VAL A 60 -2.57 1.51 -11.87
N GLN A 61 -3.90 1.59 -11.87
CA GLN A 61 -4.74 0.92 -10.86
C GLN A 61 -4.62 -0.61 -10.93
N GLU A 62 -4.55 -1.17 -12.14
CA GLU A 62 -4.32 -2.61 -12.33
C GLU A 62 -2.97 -3.05 -11.79
N GLN A 63 -1.91 -2.28 -12.04
CA GLN A 63 -0.58 -2.54 -11.47
C GLN A 63 -0.59 -2.46 -9.93
N LEU A 64 -1.26 -1.45 -9.37
CA LEU A 64 -1.41 -1.32 -7.91
C LEU A 64 -2.16 -2.51 -7.32
N LYS A 65 -3.24 -2.98 -7.95
CA LYS A 65 -3.97 -4.18 -7.52
C LYS A 65 -3.06 -5.40 -7.44
N ILE A 66 -2.23 -5.63 -8.46
CA ILE A 66 -1.26 -6.73 -8.46
C ILE A 66 -0.27 -6.61 -7.30
N LEU A 67 0.29 -5.41 -7.08
CA LEU A 67 1.23 -5.16 -5.98
C LEU A 67 0.60 -5.36 -4.61
N ILE A 68 -0.63 -4.89 -4.41
CA ILE A 68 -1.36 -5.04 -3.15
C ILE A 68 -1.65 -6.51 -2.86
N ASN A 69 -2.06 -7.28 -3.87
CA ASN A 69 -2.25 -8.73 -3.73
C ASN A 69 -0.95 -9.41 -3.30
N ARG A 70 0.16 -9.10 -3.97
CA ARG A 70 1.48 -9.62 -3.62
C ARG A 70 1.90 -9.24 -2.20
N PHE A 71 1.68 -8.00 -1.78
CA PHE A 71 1.96 -7.56 -0.42
C PHE A 71 1.17 -8.36 0.62
N ASN A 72 -0.11 -8.62 0.36
CA ASN A 72 -0.95 -9.43 1.23
C ASN A 72 -0.50 -10.90 1.30
N GLU A 73 -0.10 -11.49 0.17
CA GLU A 73 0.48 -12.84 0.12
C GLU A 73 1.78 -12.92 0.94
N GLU A 74 2.69 -11.96 0.76
CA GLU A 74 3.96 -11.88 1.49
C GLU A 74 3.73 -11.72 3.01
N LYS A 75 2.72 -10.92 3.40
CA LYS A 75 2.27 -10.74 4.78
C LYS A 75 1.72 -12.03 5.37
N GLU A 76 0.87 -12.74 4.63
CA GLU A 76 0.30 -14.01 5.07
C GLU A 76 1.39 -15.09 5.27
N LEU A 77 2.33 -15.21 4.33
CA LEU A 77 3.46 -16.13 4.42
C LEU A 77 4.35 -15.82 5.63
N PHE A 78 4.60 -14.54 5.92
CA PHE A 78 5.37 -14.12 7.10
C PHE A 78 4.66 -14.53 8.41
N VAL A 79 3.35 -14.30 8.51
CA VAL A 79 2.55 -14.64 9.70
C VAL A 79 2.45 -16.15 9.91
N LYS A 80 2.30 -16.93 8.84
CA LYS A 80 2.22 -18.40 8.89
C LYS A 80 3.51 -19.10 9.32
N GLY A 81 4.55 -18.35 9.69
CA GLY A 81 5.72 -18.92 10.34
C GLY A 81 6.82 -19.34 9.35
N ALA A 82 6.68 -19.02 8.06
CA ALA A 82 7.82 -19.00 7.15
C ALA A 82 8.66 -17.75 7.44
N LYS A 83 9.18 -17.62 8.68
CA LYS A 83 9.94 -16.50 9.27
C LYS A 83 11.27 -16.20 8.55
N SER A 84 11.30 -16.28 7.23
CA SER A 84 12.41 -15.87 6.43
C SER A 84 12.42 -14.35 6.47
N LYS A 85 13.54 -13.79 6.96
CA LYS A 85 13.88 -12.37 6.77
C LYS A 85 13.71 -11.94 5.31
N LEU A 86 13.74 -12.90 4.37
CA LEU A 86 13.45 -12.72 2.96
C LEU A 86 12.02 -12.23 2.69
N HIS A 87 10.98 -12.85 3.26
CA HIS A 87 9.61 -12.37 3.06
C HIS A 87 9.40 -10.97 3.67
N ALA A 88 9.98 -10.70 4.84
CA ALA A 88 9.95 -9.35 5.41
C ALA A 88 10.62 -8.30 4.49
N ARG A 89 11.75 -8.64 3.86
CA ARG A 89 12.41 -7.78 2.86
C ARG A 89 11.53 -7.55 1.64
N TYR A 90 10.85 -8.59 1.16
CA TYR A 90 9.92 -8.44 0.04
C TYR A 90 8.74 -7.56 0.43
N MET A 91 8.11 -7.77 1.59
CA MET A 91 7.04 -6.90 2.08
C MET A 91 7.48 -5.44 2.14
N ILE A 92 8.66 -5.15 2.69
CA ILE A 92 9.23 -3.79 2.77
C ILE A 92 9.41 -3.19 1.37
N SER A 93 9.97 -3.97 0.44
CA SER A 93 10.19 -3.50 -0.93
C SER A 93 8.88 -3.28 -1.68
N THR A 94 7.92 -4.19 -1.53
CA THR A 94 6.61 -4.11 -2.17
C THR A 94 5.82 -2.93 -1.60
N ALA A 95 5.83 -2.73 -0.27
CA ALA A 95 5.19 -1.59 0.38
C ALA A 95 5.75 -0.25 -0.09
N ALA A 96 7.08 -0.12 -0.18
CA ALA A 96 7.72 1.09 -0.70
C ALA A 96 7.33 1.37 -2.17
N HIS A 97 7.16 0.32 -2.98
CA HIS A 97 6.73 0.46 -4.36
C HIS A 97 5.25 0.91 -4.46
N ILE A 98 4.38 0.35 -3.61
CA ILE A 98 2.98 0.77 -3.52
C ILE A 98 2.88 2.23 -3.06
N ASP A 99 3.53 2.60 -1.96
CA ASP A 99 3.51 3.97 -1.42
C ASP A 99 4.01 4.98 -2.46
N HIS A 100 5.11 4.65 -3.16
CA HIS A 100 5.63 5.51 -4.23
C HIS A 100 4.61 5.71 -5.36
N LYS A 101 3.97 4.64 -5.86
CA LYS A 101 2.96 4.73 -6.93
C LYS A 101 1.73 5.51 -6.50
N ILE A 102 1.23 5.28 -5.28
CA ILE A 102 0.06 6.02 -4.76
C ILE A 102 0.36 7.52 -4.75
N ARG A 103 1.51 7.93 -4.18
CA ARG A 103 1.90 9.34 -4.09
C ARG A 103 2.22 9.97 -5.44
N GLN A 104 2.93 9.25 -6.31
CA GLN A 104 3.27 9.73 -7.65
C GLN A 104 2.03 10.06 -8.48
N HIS A 105 0.94 9.31 -8.28
CA HIS A 105 -0.30 9.45 -9.03
C HIS A 105 -1.41 10.18 -8.26
N GLY A 106 -1.13 10.72 -7.06
CA GLY A 106 -2.11 11.47 -6.27
C GLY A 106 -3.32 10.63 -5.83
N MET A 107 -3.12 9.33 -5.63
CA MET A 107 -4.20 8.37 -5.34
C MET A 107 -4.44 8.18 -3.83
N GLU A 108 -3.72 8.89 -2.96
CA GLU A 108 -3.84 8.78 -1.50
C GLU A 108 -5.29 8.83 -1.00
N PRO A 109 -6.18 9.72 -1.49
CA PRO A 109 -7.55 9.80 -0.99
C PRO A 109 -8.42 8.58 -1.30
N LEU A 110 -7.95 7.66 -2.16
CA LEU A 110 -8.67 6.43 -2.53
C LEU A 110 -8.41 5.27 -1.57
N PHE A 111 -7.44 5.41 -0.65
CA PHE A 111 -7.04 4.36 0.27
C PHE A 111 -7.37 4.73 1.72
N ALA A 112 -7.62 3.70 2.53
CA ALA A 112 -7.82 3.88 3.97
C ALA A 112 -6.54 4.44 4.63
N SER A 113 -6.70 5.30 5.64
CA SER A 113 -5.60 5.88 6.41
C SER A 113 -4.66 4.80 6.96
N ASP A 114 -5.22 3.76 7.57
CA ASP A 114 -4.46 2.70 8.24
C ASP A 114 -3.58 1.93 7.26
N PHE A 115 -4.05 1.75 6.02
CA PHE A 115 -3.27 1.12 4.97
C PHE A 115 -2.08 2.01 4.56
N LEU A 116 -2.31 3.32 4.39
CA LEU A 116 -1.24 4.27 4.07
C LEU A 116 -0.20 4.37 5.20
N GLU A 117 -0.64 4.32 6.46
CA GLU A 117 0.25 4.27 7.62
C GLU A 117 1.07 2.97 7.67
N GLU A 118 0.44 1.82 7.38
CA GLU A 118 1.13 0.53 7.27
C GLU A 118 2.24 0.59 6.20
N LEU A 119 1.93 1.11 5.01
CA LEU A 119 2.91 1.26 3.94
C LEU A 119 4.05 2.21 4.33
N ALA A 120 3.74 3.32 4.99
CA ALA A 120 4.73 4.29 5.46
C ALA A 120 5.68 3.67 6.50
N LEU A 121 5.14 2.87 7.43
CA LEU A 121 5.93 2.14 8.43
C LEU A 121 6.92 1.19 7.75
N PHE A 122 6.46 0.32 6.84
CA PHE A 122 7.33 -0.61 6.13
C PHE A 122 8.39 0.10 5.29
N THR A 123 8.02 1.21 4.64
CA THR A 123 8.96 2.03 3.86
C THR A 123 10.04 2.66 4.74
N ALA A 124 9.68 3.12 5.95
CA ALA A 124 10.61 3.68 6.92
C ALA A 124 11.62 2.63 7.42
N ILE A 125 11.17 1.40 7.67
CA ILE A 125 12.05 0.27 8.04
C ILE A 125 13.11 0.04 6.95
N GLY A 126 12.71 -0.01 5.69
CA GLY A 126 13.64 -0.20 4.56
C GLY A 126 14.67 0.92 4.40
N LYS A 127 14.31 2.17 4.73
CA LYS A 127 15.26 3.30 4.72
C LYS A 127 16.31 3.17 5.82
N LYS A 128 15.91 2.75 7.03
CA LYS A 128 16.80 2.57 8.18
C LYS A 128 17.84 1.48 7.92
N GLU A 129 17.43 0.32 7.39
CA GLU A 129 18.37 -0.78 7.07
C GLU A 129 19.48 -0.35 6.09
N ARG A 130 19.18 0.52 5.11
CA ARG A 130 20.20 0.99 4.14
C ARG A 130 21.23 1.93 4.75
N VAL A 131 20.85 2.71 5.77
CA VAL A 131 21.76 3.63 6.47
C VAL A 131 22.74 2.83 7.32
N ASP A 132 22.25 1.82 8.04
CA ASP A 132 23.09 0.99 8.91
C ASP A 132 24.14 0.21 8.11
N VAL A 133 23.80 -0.31 6.92
CA VAL A 133 24.77 -0.98 6.04
C VAL A 133 25.85 -0.02 5.51
N ARG A 134 25.49 1.22 5.15
CA ARG A 134 26.48 2.20 4.68
C ARG A 134 27.47 2.62 5.75
N ASN A 135 27.05 2.66 7.01
CA ASN A 135 27.90 3.03 8.14
C ASN A 135 28.85 1.91 8.59
N GLN A 136 28.64 0.66 8.13
CA GLN A 136 29.55 -0.47 8.42
C GLN A 136 30.67 -0.64 7.37
N ILE A 137 30.60 0.09 6.26
CA ILE A 137 31.57 0.01 5.14
C ILE A 137 32.55 1.22 5.18
N ARG A 138 32.43 2.10 6.18
CA ARG A 138 33.37 3.19 6.47
C ARG A 138 34.16 2.85 7.73
#